data_AF-A0A285QWY8-F1
#
_entry.id   AF-A0A285QWY8-F1
#
_cell.length_a   1.000
_cell.length_b   1.000
_cell.length_c   1.000
_cell.angle_alpha   90.00
_cell.angle_beta   90.00
_cell.angle_gamma   90.00
#
_symmetry.space_group_name_H-M   'P 1'
#
loop_
_entity.id
_entity.type
_entity.pdbx_description
1 polymer ?
#
loop_
_entity_poly.entity_id
_entity_poly.type
_entity_poly.pdbx_seq_one_letter_code
_entity_poly.pdbx_strand_id
1 'polypeptide(L)'
;MAAGAWLVIGLTAIFAGTWWLGQAGIFVALAVAFAGFVIVMEAVVAVWGLRARGLPALLLVGPMLLAIVATLVLLNPVLRQAHVMPSRQLLARERASFDAVASGAAITMPGVLAVERRDGAVRFLTQNGMLGASRAVVFDPSDRLAGANGWAGGRISPAAAKLFYDVRWCYRLDVHWYHCHFG
;
A
#
# COMPACT_ATOMS: atom_id res chain seq x y z
N MET A 1 -5.78 3.76 -32.09
CA MET A 1 -7.05 3.98 -31.36
C MET A 1 -7.23 3.03 -30.17
N ALA A 2 -6.57 1.86 -30.13
CA ALA A 2 -6.67 0.90 -29.02
C ALA A 2 -6.00 1.36 -27.71
N ALA A 3 -4.79 1.94 -27.75
CA ALA A 3 -4.05 2.34 -26.55
C ALA A 3 -4.80 3.32 -25.63
N GLY A 4 -5.57 4.27 -26.19
CA GLY A 4 -6.38 5.20 -25.41
C GLY A 4 -7.54 4.50 -24.68
N ALA A 5 -8.19 3.53 -25.33
CA ALA A 5 -9.26 2.75 -24.72
C ALA A 5 -8.72 1.87 -23.57
N TRP A 6 -7.56 1.26 -23.74
CA TRP A 6 -6.93 0.45 -22.69
C TRP A 6 -6.43 1.27 -21.51
N LEU A 7 -5.90 2.47 -21.74
CA LEU A 7 -5.54 3.40 -20.67
C LEU A 7 -6.77 3.76 -19.84
N VAL A 8 -7.89 4.07 -20.49
CA VAL A 8 -9.17 4.36 -19.83
C VAL A 8 -9.66 3.14 -19.06
N ILE A 9 -9.65 1.93 -19.64
CA ILE A 9 -10.04 0.69 -18.95
C ILE A 9 -9.14 0.44 -17.72
N GLY A 10 -7.82 0.61 -17.84
CA GLY A 10 -6.89 0.45 -16.74
C GLY A 10 -7.12 1.45 -15.62
N LEU A 11 -7.30 2.74 -15.94
CA LEU A 11 -7.64 3.78 -14.97
C LEU A 11 -8.99 3.52 -14.30
N THR A 12 -9.97 3.04 -15.05
CA THR A 12 -11.32 2.74 -14.53
C THR A 12 -11.29 1.52 -13.62
N ALA A 13 -10.49 0.49 -13.94
CA ALA A 13 -10.28 -0.68 -13.08
C ALA A 13 -9.53 -0.31 -11.78
N ILE A 14 -8.57 0.62 -11.84
CA ILE A 14 -7.89 1.18 -10.66
C ILE A 14 -8.88 1.96 -9.79
N PHE A 15 -9.73 2.79 -10.39
CA PHE A 15 -10.72 3.59 -9.68
C PHE A 15 -11.81 2.71 -9.04
N ALA A 16 -12.36 1.75 -9.78
CA ALA A 16 -13.31 0.77 -9.26
C ALA A 16 -12.67 -0.09 -8.16
N GLY A 17 -11.39 -0.45 -8.33
CA GLY A 17 -10.61 -1.20 -7.35
C GLY A 17 -10.35 -0.46 -6.04
N THR A 18 -10.05 0.84 -6.14
CA THR A 18 -9.80 1.70 -4.96
C THR A 18 -11.09 2.13 -4.28
N TRP A 19 -12.20 2.25 -5.02
CA TRP A 19 -13.51 2.63 -4.47
C TRP A 19 -14.21 1.48 -3.76
N TRP A 20 -14.05 0.22 -4.22
CA TRP A 20 -14.95 -0.84 -3.78
C TRP A 20 -14.49 -1.71 -2.61
N LEU A 21 -13.31 -2.32 -2.57
CA LEU A 21 -12.99 -3.21 -1.44
C LEU A 21 -11.50 -3.44 -1.30
N GLY A 22 -11.01 -3.39 -0.08
CA GLY A 22 -9.66 -3.84 0.24
C GLY A 22 -9.39 -5.33 -0.08
N GLN A 23 -10.36 -6.12 -0.52
CA GLN A 23 -10.15 -7.49 -1.05
C GLN A 23 -9.96 -7.57 -2.57
N ALA A 24 -10.37 -6.54 -3.33
CA ALA A 24 -10.23 -6.53 -4.79
C ALA A 24 -8.84 -6.13 -5.28
N GLY A 25 -7.92 -5.76 -4.38
CA GLY A 25 -6.59 -5.26 -4.71
C GLY A 25 -5.76 -6.23 -5.56
N ILE A 26 -5.91 -7.54 -5.39
CA ILE A 26 -5.25 -8.55 -6.24
C ILE A 26 -5.80 -8.54 -7.66
N PHE A 27 -7.13 -8.50 -7.84
CA PHE A 27 -7.73 -8.47 -9.17
C PHE A 27 -7.40 -7.17 -9.92
N VAL A 28 -7.30 -6.06 -9.18
CA VAL A 28 -6.89 -4.77 -9.72
C VAL A 28 -5.41 -4.78 -10.08
N ALA A 29 -4.54 -5.34 -9.22
CA ALA A 29 -3.12 -5.51 -9.55
C ALA A 29 -2.93 -6.38 -10.79
N LEU A 30 -3.67 -7.49 -10.90
CA LEU A 30 -3.64 -8.38 -12.06
C LEU A 30 -4.17 -7.70 -13.32
N ALA A 31 -5.26 -6.94 -13.22
CA ALA A 31 -5.81 -6.18 -14.33
C ALA A 31 -4.84 -5.08 -14.81
N VAL A 32 -4.19 -4.36 -13.89
CA VAL A 32 -3.17 -3.35 -14.20
C VAL A 32 -1.93 -4.00 -14.82
N ALA A 33 -1.46 -5.11 -14.26
CA ALA A 33 -0.32 -5.85 -14.80
C ALA A 33 -0.62 -6.38 -16.22
N PHE A 34 -1.83 -6.92 -16.43
CA PHE A 34 -2.27 -7.41 -17.75
C PHE A 34 -2.41 -6.26 -18.76
N ALA A 35 -3.05 -5.15 -18.38
CA ALA A 35 -3.15 -3.96 -19.22
C ALA A 35 -1.77 -3.40 -19.56
N GLY A 36 -0.85 -3.34 -18.58
CA GLY A 36 0.54 -2.96 -18.79
C GLY A 36 1.27 -3.88 -19.77
N PHE A 37 1.10 -5.20 -19.64
CA PHE A 37 1.66 -6.19 -20.57
C PHE A 37 1.15 -5.98 -22.00
N VAL A 38 -0.16 -5.77 -22.17
CA VAL A 38 -0.76 -5.51 -23.49
C VAL A 38 -0.22 -4.19 -24.09
N ILE A 39 -0.12 -3.12 -23.30
CA ILE A 39 0.48 -1.85 -23.74
C ILE A 39 1.93 -2.04 -24.19
N VAL A 40 2.71 -2.83 -23.45
CA VAL A 40 4.10 -3.15 -23.83
C VAL A 40 4.13 -3.94 -25.14
N MET A 41 3.25 -4.92 -25.33
CA MET A 41 3.17 -5.69 -26.57
C MET A 41 2.76 -4.83 -27.76
N GLU A 42 1.75 -3.95 -27.61
CA GLU A 42 1.37 -2.99 -28.65
C GLU A 42 2.52 -2.02 -28.98
N ALA A 43 3.22 -1.53 -27.96
CA ALA A 43 4.40 -0.69 -28.14
C ALA A 43 5.49 -1.44 -28.91
N VAL A 44 5.80 -2.70 -28.57
CA VAL A 44 6.79 -3.54 -29.27
C VAL A 44 6.41 -3.76 -30.73
N VAL A 45 5.14 -4.06 -31.03
CA VAL A 45 4.66 -4.25 -32.42
C VAL A 45 4.77 -2.95 -33.22
N ALA A 46 4.32 -1.83 -32.65
CA ALA A 46 4.41 -0.51 -33.29
C ALA A 46 5.88 -0.11 -33.53
N VAL A 47 6.75 -0.37 -32.55
CA VAL A 47 8.20 -0.18 -32.59
C VAL A 47 8.85 -1.00 -33.71
N TRP A 48 8.49 -2.28 -33.85
CA TRP A 48 9.00 -3.14 -34.92
C TRP A 48 8.57 -2.63 -36.30
N GLY A 49 7.33 -2.17 -36.43
CA GLY A 49 6.82 -1.54 -37.66
C GLY A 49 7.55 -0.24 -38.02
N LEU A 50 7.89 0.59 -37.04
CA LEU A 50 8.67 1.82 -37.26
C LEU A 50 10.12 1.52 -37.62
N ARG A 51 10.73 0.51 -37.00
CA ARG A 51 12.08 0.05 -37.34
C ARG A 51 12.16 -0.50 -38.76
N ALA A 52 11.14 -1.26 -39.19
CA ALA A 52 11.04 -1.75 -40.57
C ALA A 52 10.93 -0.61 -41.61
N ARG A 53 10.53 0.59 -41.18
CA ARG A 53 10.47 1.82 -41.99
C ARG A 53 11.72 2.70 -41.89
N GLY A 54 12.80 2.20 -41.28
CA GLY A 54 14.10 2.89 -41.23
C GLY A 54 14.26 3.93 -40.11
N LEU A 55 13.31 4.03 -39.18
CA LEU A 55 13.44 4.94 -38.04
C LEU A 55 14.40 4.38 -36.96
N PRO A 56 15.27 5.23 -36.37
CA PRO A 56 16.31 4.78 -35.45
C PRO A 56 15.74 4.29 -34.12
N ALA A 57 16.32 3.20 -33.61
CA ALA A 57 15.85 2.46 -32.43
C ALA A 57 15.86 3.27 -31.11
N LEU A 58 16.54 4.40 -31.06
CA LEU A 58 16.57 5.29 -29.91
C LEU A 58 15.23 6.00 -29.64
N LEU A 59 14.38 6.17 -30.66
CA LEU A 59 13.01 6.68 -30.49
C LEU A 59 12.09 5.67 -29.75
N LEU A 60 12.55 4.44 -29.56
CA LEU A 60 11.79 3.33 -28.96
C LEU A 60 11.92 3.26 -27.42
N VAL A 61 12.95 3.89 -26.85
CA VAL A 61 13.26 3.82 -25.41
C VAL A 61 12.33 4.72 -24.59
N GLY A 62 12.01 5.91 -25.11
CA GLY A 62 11.17 6.90 -24.40
C GLY A 62 9.77 6.38 -24.04
N PRO A 63 9.00 5.79 -24.97
CA PRO A 63 7.68 5.25 -24.68
C PRO A 63 7.70 4.09 -23.68
N MET A 64 8.70 3.22 -23.74
CA MET A 64 8.84 2.11 -22.78
C MET A 64 9.17 2.60 -21.37
N LEU A 65 10.09 3.57 -21.25
CA LEU A 65 10.39 4.19 -19.96
C LEU A 65 9.17 4.91 -19.38
N LEU A 66 8.41 5.63 -20.22
CA LEU A 66 7.18 6.29 -19.80
C LEU A 66 6.12 5.28 -19.31
N ALA A 67 5.98 4.15 -20.02
CA ALA A 67 5.08 3.08 -19.61
C ALA A 67 5.49 2.44 -18.27
N ILE A 68 6.78 2.23 -18.04
CA ILE A 68 7.31 1.72 -16.76
C ILE A 68 7.01 2.71 -15.64
N VAL A 69 7.31 3.99 -15.83
CA VAL A 69 7.06 5.03 -14.83
C VAL A 69 5.57 5.15 -14.54
N ALA A 70 4.72 5.16 -15.57
CA ALA A 70 3.27 5.19 -15.40
C ALA A 70 2.77 3.96 -14.62
N THR A 71 3.28 2.76 -14.95
CA THR A 71 2.92 1.51 -14.27
C THR A 71 3.32 1.54 -12.80
N LEU A 72 4.53 2.05 -12.47
CA LEU A 72 4.99 2.21 -11.08
C LEU A 72 4.13 3.20 -10.30
N VAL A 73 3.79 4.35 -10.90
CA VAL A 73 2.91 5.36 -10.28
C VAL A 73 1.52 4.78 -9.99
N LEU A 74 0.98 3.98 -10.93
CA LEU A 74 -0.34 3.36 -10.81
C LEU A 74 -0.35 2.16 -9.83
N LEU A 75 0.75 1.42 -9.71
CA LEU A 75 0.88 0.29 -8.78
C LEU A 75 1.07 0.73 -7.33
N ASN A 76 1.69 1.88 -7.09
CA ASN A 76 1.98 2.35 -5.73
C ASN A 76 0.74 2.39 -4.78
N PRO A 77 -0.42 2.95 -5.16
CA PRO A 77 -1.61 2.90 -4.30
C PRO A 77 -2.12 1.47 -4.06
N VAL A 78 -1.98 0.57 -5.04
CA VAL A 78 -2.39 -0.84 -4.94
C VAL A 78 -1.48 -1.59 -3.98
N LEU A 79 -0.16 -1.45 -4.12
CA LEU A 79 0.84 -2.03 -3.21
C LEU A 79 0.66 -1.52 -1.78
N ARG A 80 0.37 -0.22 -1.62
CA ARG A 80 0.05 0.38 -0.32
C ARG A 80 -1.18 -0.27 0.31
N GLN A 81 -2.28 -0.41 -0.43
CA GLN A 81 -3.48 -1.07 0.08
C GLN A 81 -3.20 -2.54 0.41
N ALA A 82 -2.51 -3.27 -0.47
CA ALA A 82 -2.15 -4.67 -0.26
C ALA A 82 -1.31 -4.87 1.02
N HIS A 83 -0.44 -3.91 1.35
CA HIS A 83 0.38 -3.96 2.56
C HIS A 83 -0.41 -3.71 3.84
N VAL A 84 -1.38 -2.79 3.80
CA VAL A 84 -2.19 -2.39 4.97
C VAL A 84 -3.39 -3.32 5.18
N MET A 85 -3.89 -3.94 4.12
CA MET A 85 -5.11 -4.74 4.16
C MET A 85 -5.10 -5.86 5.20
N PRO A 86 -4.02 -6.64 5.38
CA PRO A 86 -4.00 -7.68 6.41
C PRO A 86 -4.27 -7.14 7.81
N SER A 87 -3.64 -6.01 8.15
CA SER A 87 -3.85 -5.33 9.45
C SER A 87 -5.27 -4.79 9.58
N ARG A 88 -5.84 -4.24 8.50
CA ARG A 88 -7.24 -3.79 8.49
C ARG A 88 -8.21 -4.95 8.72
N GLN A 89 -7.99 -6.09 8.06
CA GLN A 89 -8.82 -7.27 8.21
C GLN A 89 -8.70 -7.87 9.62
N LEU A 90 -7.48 -7.95 10.15
CA LEU A 90 -7.23 -8.45 11.50
C LEU A 90 -7.93 -7.57 12.53
N LEU A 91 -7.78 -6.24 12.43
CA LEU A 91 -8.47 -5.30 13.30
C LEU A 91 -10.00 -5.44 13.22
N ALA A 92 -10.55 -5.61 12.02
CA ALA A 92 -12.00 -5.77 11.85
C ALA A 92 -12.53 -7.08 12.45
N ARG A 93 -11.78 -8.18 12.32
CA ARG A 93 -12.17 -9.50 12.85
C ARG A 93 -12.03 -9.58 14.37
N GLU A 94 -10.97 -9.00 14.92
CA GLU A 94 -10.58 -9.14 16.32
C GLU A 94 -10.81 -7.85 17.13
N ARG A 95 -11.69 -6.95 16.67
CA ARG A 95 -11.85 -5.61 17.25
C ARG A 95 -12.08 -5.63 18.76
N ALA A 96 -12.98 -6.49 19.23
CA ALA A 96 -13.28 -6.62 20.65
C ALA A 96 -12.04 -7.04 21.47
N SER A 97 -11.22 -7.94 20.93
CA SER A 97 -9.98 -8.40 21.55
C SER A 97 -8.93 -7.28 21.57
N PHE A 98 -8.81 -6.50 20.50
CA PHE A 98 -7.94 -5.32 20.43
C PHE A 98 -8.37 -4.25 21.46
N ASP A 99 -9.65 -3.93 21.54
CA ASP A 99 -10.21 -2.96 22.49
C ASP A 99 -10.01 -3.45 23.94
N ALA A 100 -10.27 -4.73 24.22
CA ALA A 100 -10.06 -5.33 25.54
C ALA A 100 -8.59 -5.25 25.97
N VAL A 101 -7.66 -5.62 25.08
CA VAL A 101 -6.23 -5.55 25.39
C VAL A 101 -5.75 -4.09 25.50
N ALA A 102 -6.29 -3.17 24.70
CA ALA A 102 -6.03 -1.73 24.85
C ALA A 102 -6.44 -1.23 26.25
N SER A 103 -7.51 -1.79 26.83
CA SER A 103 -7.98 -1.48 28.18
C SER A 103 -7.22 -2.21 29.31
N GLY A 104 -6.28 -3.11 28.98
CA GLY A 104 -5.41 -3.79 29.95
C GLY A 104 -5.62 -5.30 30.06
N ALA A 105 -6.50 -5.90 29.26
CA ALA A 105 -6.67 -7.35 29.23
C ALA A 105 -5.42 -8.09 28.72
N ALA A 106 -5.34 -9.38 29.04
CA ALA A 106 -4.32 -10.28 28.52
C ALA A 106 -4.46 -10.49 27.00
N ILE A 107 -3.34 -10.73 26.31
CA ILE A 107 -3.32 -10.96 24.87
C ILE A 107 -3.96 -12.31 24.57
N THR A 108 -5.09 -12.30 23.88
CA THR A 108 -5.82 -13.52 23.47
C THR A 108 -5.86 -13.71 21.94
N MET A 109 -5.36 -12.74 21.17
CA MET A 109 -5.51 -12.71 19.72
C MET A 109 -4.44 -13.56 19.01
N PRO A 110 -4.82 -14.43 18.06
CA PRO A 110 -3.86 -15.11 17.22
C PRO A 110 -3.13 -14.11 16.30
N GLY A 111 -1.81 -14.24 16.20
CA GLY A 111 -0.99 -13.39 15.35
C GLY A 111 -0.54 -12.07 15.98
N VAL A 112 -0.79 -11.82 17.26
CA VAL A 112 -0.14 -10.74 18.02
C VAL A 112 0.97 -11.33 18.88
N LEU A 113 2.21 -10.92 18.63
CA LEU A 113 3.41 -11.41 19.29
C LEU A 113 3.69 -10.71 20.62
N ALA A 114 3.43 -9.40 20.68
CA ALA A 114 3.72 -8.58 21.84
C ALA A 114 2.82 -7.34 21.84
N VAL A 115 2.61 -6.78 23.04
CA VAL A 115 1.92 -5.51 23.23
C VAL A 115 2.81 -4.57 24.02
N GLU A 116 2.99 -3.38 23.49
CA GLU A 116 3.72 -2.30 24.15
C GLU A 116 2.76 -1.12 24.38
N ARG A 117 2.84 -0.53 25.58
CA ARG A 117 2.02 0.63 25.96
C ARG A 117 2.94 1.79 26.25
N ARG A 118 2.66 2.94 25.66
CA ARG A 118 3.52 4.11 25.80
C ARG A 118 2.78 5.40 25.54
N ASP A 119 2.97 6.38 26.44
CA ASP A 119 2.39 7.72 26.35
C ASP A 119 0.90 7.71 25.96
N GLY A 120 0.11 6.79 26.53
CA GLY A 120 -1.33 6.65 26.25
C GLY A 120 -1.70 5.95 24.93
N ALA A 121 -0.73 5.49 24.14
CA ALA A 121 -0.93 4.68 22.94
C ALA A 121 -0.55 3.21 23.18
N VAL A 122 -1.11 2.32 22.35
CA VAL A 122 -0.89 0.87 22.45
C VAL A 122 -0.44 0.32 21.10
N ARG A 123 0.69 -0.38 21.08
CA ARG A 123 1.27 -1.04 19.90
C ARG A 123 1.09 -2.55 20.02
N PHE A 124 0.45 -3.15 19.03
CA PHE A 124 0.24 -4.59 18.90
C PHE A 124 1.13 -5.13 17.78
N LEU A 125 2.21 -5.80 18.14
CA LEU A 125 3.17 -6.35 17.18
C LEU A 125 2.55 -7.57 16.49
N THR A 126 2.29 -7.50 15.19
CA THR A 126 1.57 -8.55 14.45
C THR A 126 2.47 -9.46 13.61
N GLN A 127 3.64 -8.99 13.20
CA GLN A 127 4.64 -9.82 12.50
C GLN A 127 6.02 -9.17 12.51
N ASN A 128 7.08 -9.96 12.70
CA ASN A 128 8.45 -9.57 12.43
C ASN A 128 8.73 -9.87 10.94
N GLY A 129 8.90 -8.85 10.10
CA GLY A 129 9.13 -9.05 8.67
C GLY A 129 10.47 -9.72 8.38
N MET A 130 10.63 -10.32 7.18
CA MET A 130 11.86 -10.99 6.71
C MET A 130 13.14 -10.11 6.72
N LEU A 131 13.03 -8.81 7.03
CA LEU A 131 14.13 -7.83 6.97
C LEU A 131 14.39 -7.12 8.31
N GLY A 132 13.92 -7.67 9.45
CA GLY A 132 14.07 -7.03 10.77
C GLY A 132 13.14 -5.83 11.00
N ALA A 133 12.32 -5.49 10.01
CA ALA A 133 11.27 -4.50 10.14
C ALA A 133 10.03 -5.10 10.81
N SER A 134 9.60 -4.45 11.90
CA SER A 134 8.40 -4.85 12.65
C SER A 134 7.15 -4.15 12.12
N ARG A 135 6.04 -4.89 12.00
CA ARG A 135 4.72 -4.35 11.67
C ARG A 135 3.83 -4.37 12.90
N ALA A 136 3.11 -3.29 13.14
CA ALA A 136 2.16 -3.24 14.25
C ALA A 136 0.84 -2.58 13.87
N VAL A 137 -0.23 -3.09 14.46
CA VAL A 137 -1.48 -2.33 14.63
C VAL A 137 -1.28 -1.43 15.85
N VAL A 138 -1.61 -0.16 15.74
CA VAL A 138 -1.43 0.84 16.79
C VAL A 138 -2.75 1.50 17.10
N PHE A 139 -3.09 1.56 18.39
CA PHE A 139 -4.17 2.36 18.92
C PHE A 139 -3.61 3.66 19.49
N ASP A 140 -4.07 4.80 18.99
CA ASP A 140 -3.73 6.12 19.52
C ASP A 140 -4.99 6.97 19.68
N PRO A 141 -5.58 7.02 20.89
CA PRO A 141 -6.82 7.76 21.15
C PRO A 141 -6.63 9.29 21.13
N SER A 142 -5.39 9.77 21.09
CA SER A 142 -5.06 11.20 21.10
C SER A 142 -4.86 11.80 19.71
N ASP A 143 -5.01 10.98 18.65
CA ASP A 143 -4.85 11.39 17.25
C ASP A 143 -3.51 12.05 16.90
N ARG A 144 -2.45 11.81 17.68
CA ARG A 144 -1.08 12.24 17.35
C ARG A 144 -0.59 11.61 16.04
N LEU A 145 -1.12 10.44 15.71
CA LEU A 145 -0.85 9.71 14.46
C LEU A 145 -1.75 10.14 13.27
N ALA A 146 -2.77 10.99 13.47
CA ALA A 146 -3.73 11.33 12.42
C ALA A 146 -3.09 12.01 11.19
N GLY A 147 -1.96 12.71 11.40
CA GLY A 147 -1.18 13.33 10.32
C GLY A 147 -0.20 12.39 9.60
N ALA A 148 0.01 11.16 10.08
CA ALA A 148 0.93 10.20 9.47
C ALA A 148 0.20 9.41 8.37
N ASN A 149 0.44 9.78 7.10
CA ASN A 149 -0.28 9.24 5.94
C ASN A 149 0.61 8.47 4.95
N GLY A 150 0.97 7.24 5.33
CA GLY A 150 1.23 6.13 4.41
C GLY A 150 2.65 5.96 3.89
N TRP A 151 2.76 5.00 2.96
CA TRP A 151 4.00 4.58 2.31
C TRP A 151 4.62 5.73 1.49
N ALA A 152 5.86 6.11 1.80
CA ALA A 152 6.68 7.07 1.05
C ALA A 152 6.09 8.49 0.84
N GLY A 153 5.05 8.90 1.59
CA GLY A 153 4.25 10.08 1.25
C GLY A 153 3.83 10.93 2.44
N GLY A 154 4.76 11.25 3.34
CA GLY A 154 4.59 12.28 4.37
C GLY A 154 5.65 12.16 5.47
N ARG A 155 6.24 13.28 5.91
CA ARG A 155 7.05 13.29 7.14
C ARG A 155 6.13 12.84 8.28
N ILE A 156 6.49 11.78 8.98
CA ILE A 156 5.90 11.49 10.27
C ILE A 156 6.10 12.73 11.13
N SER A 157 5.03 13.20 11.79
CA SER A 157 5.15 14.33 12.71
C SER A 157 6.21 13.99 13.77
N PRO A 158 7.04 14.95 14.21
CA PRO A 158 8.02 14.69 15.26
C PRO A 158 7.39 14.09 16.54
N ALA A 159 6.10 14.37 16.80
CA ALA A 159 5.34 13.76 17.88
C ALA A 159 5.09 12.25 17.65
N ALA A 160 4.72 11.86 16.43
CA ALA A 160 4.50 10.47 16.06
C ALA A 160 5.80 9.64 16.02
N ALA A 161 6.93 10.25 15.64
CA ALA A 161 8.24 9.58 15.68
C ALA A 161 8.69 9.25 17.12
N LYS A 162 8.24 10.03 18.11
CA LYS A 162 8.60 9.86 19.52
C LYS A 162 7.77 8.81 20.27
N LEU A 163 6.60 8.40 19.74
CA LEU A 163 5.68 7.52 20.45
C LEU A 163 6.28 6.15 20.81
N PHE A 164 6.96 5.51 19.87
CA PHE A 164 7.43 4.12 20.00
C PHE A 164 8.90 3.93 19.61
N TYR A 165 9.61 5.03 19.32
CA TYR A 165 10.91 5.05 18.65
C TYR A 165 10.85 4.34 17.27
N ASP A 166 11.57 4.85 16.27
CA ASP A 166 11.75 4.18 14.97
C ASP A 166 10.47 3.90 14.16
N VAL A 167 9.42 4.70 14.34
CA VAL A 167 8.27 4.69 13.41
C VAL A 167 8.74 5.26 12.07
N ARG A 168 8.63 4.49 10.98
CA ARG A 168 9.01 4.93 9.62
C ARG A 168 7.86 5.49 8.81
N TRP A 169 6.67 4.89 8.97
CA TRP A 169 5.41 5.43 8.47
C TRP A 169 4.23 4.76 9.17
N CYS A 170 3.07 5.43 9.16
CA CYS A 170 1.80 4.87 9.62
C CYS A 170 0.70 5.14 8.59
N TYR A 171 -0.36 4.35 8.60
CA TYR A 171 -1.55 4.54 7.77
C TYR A 171 -2.80 4.30 8.60
N ARG A 172 -3.76 5.23 8.52
CA ARG A 172 -5.02 5.15 9.29
C ARG A 172 -5.90 3.99 8.81
N LEU A 173 -6.22 3.08 9.72
CA LEU A 173 -7.10 1.93 9.48
C LEU A 173 -8.56 2.29 9.75
N ASP A 174 -8.81 3.02 10.84
CA ASP A 174 -10.10 3.44 11.38
C ASP A 174 -9.91 4.75 12.20
N VAL A 175 -10.86 5.16 13.05
CA VAL A 175 -10.80 6.41 13.82
C VAL A 175 -9.48 6.58 14.58
N HIS A 176 -9.18 5.71 15.55
CA HIS A 176 -7.96 5.80 16.38
C HIS A 176 -6.99 4.64 16.14
N TRP A 177 -7.17 3.92 15.03
CA TRP A 177 -6.39 2.72 14.71
C TRP A 177 -5.53 2.93 13.47
N TYR A 178 -4.29 2.49 13.56
CA TYR A 178 -3.26 2.74 12.56
C TYR A 178 -2.47 1.47 12.28
N HIS A 179 -2.03 1.28 11.04
CA HIS A 179 -0.99 0.31 10.67
C HIS A 179 0.33 1.07 10.59
N CYS A 180 1.29 0.69 11.43
CA CYS A 180 2.60 1.34 11.49
C CYS A 180 3.72 0.36 11.16
N HIS A 181 4.72 0.88 10.45
CA HIS A 181 5.93 0.17 10.09
C HIS A 181 7.12 0.74 10.85
N PHE A 182 7.90 -0.14 11.47
CA PHE A 182 9.02 0.18 12.34
C PHE A 182 10.32 -0.37 11.77
N GLY A 183 11.44 0.25 12.14
CA GLY A 183 12.78 -0.33 12.00
C GLY A 183 13.87 0.68 11.75
#